data_AF-A0A1N7QB88-F1
#
_entry.id   AF-A0A1N7QB88-F1
#
_cell.length_a   1.000
_cell.length_b   1.000
_cell.length_c   1.000
_cell.angle_alpha   90.00
_cell.angle_beta   90.00
_cell.angle_gamma   90.00
#
_symmetry.space_group_name_H-M   'P 1'
#
loop_
_entity.id
_entity.type
_entity.pdbx_description
1 polymer ?
#
loop_
_entity_poly.entity_id
_entity_poly.type
_entity_poly.pdbx_seq_one_letter_code
_entity_poly.pdbx_strand_id
1 'polypeptide(L)'
;MKNLAQSQGVDGARAWFAALLWRAFPGRSEREVAVKAARVLGVSSRQVQNWLRGENDASLRHVVAVLVIAGAEVVLTRIEGQG
;
A
#
# COMPACT_ATOMS: atom_id res chain seq x y z
N MET A 1 4.56 -16.01 -25.52
CA MET A 1 5.54 -15.38 -24.59
C MET A 1 4.82 -14.29 -23.81
N LYS A 2 4.74 -14.40 -22.48
CA LYS A 2 4.05 -13.42 -21.61
C LYS A 2 5.09 -12.39 -21.17
N ASN A 3 4.86 -11.11 -21.45
CA ASN A 3 5.82 -10.02 -21.26
C ASN A 3 6.28 -9.90 -19.80
N LEU A 4 7.52 -10.31 -19.52
CA LEU A 4 8.16 -10.26 -18.19
C LEU A 4 8.43 -8.82 -17.70
N ALA A 5 8.47 -7.85 -18.61
CA ALA A 5 8.74 -6.45 -18.30
C ALA A 5 7.56 -5.73 -17.61
N GLN A 6 6.32 -6.21 -17.76
CA GLN A 6 5.14 -5.60 -17.14
C GLN A 6 4.89 -6.04 -15.70
N SER A 7 5.26 -7.28 -15.33
CA SER A 7 5.01 -7.79 -13.97
C SER A 7 5.87 -7.11 -12.90
N GLN A 8 7.11 -6.74 -13.22
CA GLN A 8 8.05 -6.12 -12.28
C GLN A 8 7.52 -4.78 -11.71
N GLY A 9 6.84 -3.98 -12.54
CA GLY A 9 6.26 -2.70 -12.12
C GLY A 9 5.01 -2.84 -11.26
N VAL A 10 4.19 -3.86 -11.51
CA VAL A 10 2.95 -4.13 -10.76
C VAL A 10 3.27 -4.69 -9.37
N ASP A 11 4.22 -5.63 -9.29
CA ASP A 11 4.68 -6.18 -8.02
C ASP A 11 5.34 -5.10 -7.16
N GLY A 12 6.13 -4.22 -7.78
CA GLY A 12 6.74 -3.07 -7.10
C GLY A 12 5.74 -2.05 -6.57
N ALA A 13 4.67 -1.74 -7.34
CA ALA A 13 3.63 -0.81 -6.90
C ALA A 13 2.83 -1.36 -5.71
N ARG A 14 2.50 -2.65 -5.73
CA ARG A 14 1.77 -3.32 -4.64
C ARG A 14 2.63 -3.47 -3.39
N ALA A 15 3.89 -3.88 -3.53
CA ALA A 15 4.84 -3.94 -2.42
C ALA A 15 5.04 -2.56 -1.77
N TRP A 16 5.16 -1.51 -2.59
CA TRP A 16 5.23 -0.13 -2.10
C TRP A 16 3.97 0.28 -1.35
N PHE A 17 2.79 -0.03 -1.88
CA PHE A 17 1.53 0.29 -1.20
C PHE A 17 1.36 -0.49 0.12
N ALA A 18 1.80 -1.76 0.17
CA ALA A 18 1.84 -2.52 1.40
C ALA A 18 2.77 -1.86 2.45
N ALA A 19 3.96 -1.39 2.04
CA ALA A 19 4.86 -0.65 2.92
C ALA A 19 4.24 0.66 3.42
N LEU A 20 3.48 1.37 2.58
CA LEU A 20 2.71 2.54 2.99
C LEU A 20 1.66 2.21 4.05
N LEU A 21 0.91 1.12 3.89
CA LEU A 21 -0.08 0.68 4.87
C LEU A 21 0.56 0.39 6.23
N TRP A 22 1.71 -0.28 6.25
CA TRP A 22 2.47 -0.52 7.48
C TRP A 22 2.92 0.78 8.17
N ARG A 23 3.32 1.78 7.39
CA ARG A 23 3.74 3.09 7.92
C ARG A 23 2.56 3.92 8.42
N ALA A 24 1.46 3.96 7.68
CA ALA A 24 0.24 4.69 8.05
C ALA A 24 -0.47 4.08 9.26
N PHE A 25 -0.41 2.75 9.43
CA PHE A 25 -1.10 2.04 10.50
C PHE A 25 -0.16 1.07 11.23
N PRO A 26 0.73 1.56 12.10
CA PRO A 26 1.67 0.71 12.81
C PRO A 26 0.98 -0.38 13.63
N GLY A 27 1.50 -1.61 13.55
CA GLY A 27 0.99 -2.78 14.28
C GLY A 27 2.07 -3.85 14.42
N ARG A 28 1.80 -4.87 15.24
CA ARG A 28 2.74 -5.99 15.48
C ARG A 28 2.48 -7.19 14.57
N SER A 29 1.41 -7.16 13.77
CA SER A 29 1.02 -8.24 12.86
C SER A 29 0.17 -7.71 11.71
N GLU A 30 0.15 -8.45 10.59
CA GLU A 30 -0.69 -8.15 9.41
C GLU A 30 -2.17 -7.98 9.82
N ARG A 31 -2.66 -8.84 10.72
CA ARG A 31 -4.04 -8.79 11.23
C ARG A 31 -4.32 -7.48 11.96
N GLU A 32 -3.39 -7.01 12.77
CA GLU A 32 -3.56 -5.76 13.53
C GLU A 32 -3.61 -4.55 12.59
N VAL A 33 -2.70 -4.48 11.63
CA VAL A 33 -2.68 -3.44 10.59
C VAL A 33 -3.98 -3.45 9.81
N ALA A 34 -4.42 -4.63 9.35
CA ALA A 34 -5.64 -4.79 8.59
C ALA A 34 -6.87 -4.29 9.33
N VAL A 35 -6.99 -4.59 10.64
CA VAL A 35 -8.12 -4.11 11.46
C VAL A 35 -8.09 -2.60 11.65
N LYS A 36 -6.92 -2.01 11.92
CA LYS A 36 -6.78 -0.54 12.09
C LYS A 36 -7.10 0.20 10.80
N ALA A 37 -6.46 -0.19 9.70
CA ALA A 37 -6.64 0.42 8.39
C ALA A 37 -8.07 0.28 7.89
N ALA A 38 -8.70 -0.90 8.03
CA ALA A 38 -10.08 -1.14 7.60
C ALA A 38 -11.08 -0.15 8.21
N ARG A 39 -10.94 0.14 9.51
CA ARG A 39 -11.81 1.10 10.21
C ARG A 39 -11.66 2.52 9.68
N VAL A 40 -10.43 2.95 9.40
CA VAL A 40 -10.14 4.31 8.92
C VAL A 40 -10.49 4.47 7.44
N LEU A 41 -10.25 3.45 6.62
CA LEU A 41 -10.47 3.47 5.19
C LEU A 41 -11.91 3.09 4.78
N GLY A 42 -12.72 2.58 5.71
CA GLY A 42 -14.11 2.18 5.45
C GLY A 42 -14.24 0.95 4.55
N VAL A 43 -13.29 0.01 4.66
CA VAL A 43 -13.24 -1.23 3.87
C VAL A 43 -13.18 -2.45 4.78
N SER A 44 -13.31 -3.66 4.22
CA SER A 44 -13.15 -4.89 5.02
C SER A 44 -11.69 -5.15 5.38
N SER A 45 -11.45 -5.78 6.54
CA SER A 45 -10.10 -6.22 6.94
C SER A 45 -9.47 -7.19 5.94
N ARG A 46 -10.27 -8.05 5.32
CA ARG A 46 -9.83 -8.96 4.25
C ARG A 46 -9.29 -8.17 3.06
N GLN A 47 -9.98 -7.12 2.63
CA GLN A 47 -9.51 -6.28 1.52
C GLN A 47 -8.14 -5.66 1.81
N VAL A 48 -7.91 -5.22 3.06
CA VAL A 48 -6.59 -4.72 3.47
C VAL A 48 -5.54 -5.83 3.50
N GLN A 49 -5.87 -7.04 3.96
CA GLN A 49 -4.94 -8.18 3.91
C GLN A 49 -4.52 -8.51 2.47
N ASN A 50 -5.47 -8.50 1.53
CA ASN A 50 -5.16 -8.71 0.12
C ASN A 50 -4.20 -7.63 -0.42
N TRP A 51 -4.35 -6.36 0.01
CA TRP A 51 -3.39 -5.30 -0.33
C TRP A 51 -2.02 -5.50 0.30
N LEU A 52 -1.95 -5.90 1.57
CA LEU A 52 -0.71 -6.18 2.28
C LEU A 52 0.08 -7.35 1.67
N ARG A 53 -0.63 -8.32 1.09
CA ARG A 53 -0.05 -9.48 0.39
C ARG A 53 0.19 -9.23 -1.10
N GLY A 54 -0.17 -8.06 -1.62
CA GLY A 54 -0.05 -7.73 -3.04
C GLY A 54 -0.94 -8.56 -3.96
N GLU A 55 -2.00 -9.16 -3.43
CA GLU A 55 -2.97 -9.97 -4.19
C GLU A 55 -3.87 -9.08 -5.05
N ASN A 56 -4.20 -7.87 -4.56
CA ASN A 56 -5.10 -6.92 -5.22
C ASN A 56 -4.49 -5.52 -5.27
N ASP A 57 -4.88 -4.74 -6.28
CA ASP A 57 -4.58 -3.31 -6.35
C ASP A 57 -5.55 -2.50 -5.48
N ALA A 58 -5.06 -1.41 -4.92
CA ALA A 58 -5.90 -0.40 -4.27
C ALA A 58 -6.32 0.66 -5.29
N SER A 59 -7.55 1.15 -5.19
CA SER A 59 -7.97 2.28 -6.01
C SER A 59 -7.20 3.55 -5.62
N LEU A 60 -7.06 4.48 -6.56
CA LEU A 60 -6.35 5.74 -6.35
C LEU A 60 -6.83 6.49 -5.08
N ARG A 61 -8.13 6.46 -4.79
CA ARG A 61 -8.72 7.04 -3.59
C ARG A 61 -8.08 6.49 -2.30
N HIS A 62 -7.91 5.17 -2.22
CA HIS A 62 -7.30 4.53 -1.05
C HIS A 62 -5.80 4.79 -1.00
N VAL A 63 -5.13 4.80 -2.15
CA VAL A 63 -3.70 5.15 -2.23
C VAL A 63 -3.44 6.54 -1.68
N VAL A 64 -4.20 7.55 -2.14
CA VAL A 64 -4.08 8.93 -1.66
C VAL A 64 -4.42 9.03 -0.16
N ALA A 65 -5.49 8.36 0.30
CA ALA A 65 -5.86 8.39 1.72
C ALA A 65 -4.74 7.83 2.61
N VAL A 66 -4.16 6.69 2.25
CA VAL A 66 -3.05 6.08 3.00
C VAL A 66 -1.80 6.95 2.95
N LEU A 67 -1.51 7.56 1.80
CA LEU A 67 -0.37 8.48 1.64
C LEU A 67 -0.48 9.70 2.57
N VAL A 68 -1.67 10.31 2.66
CA VAL A 68 -1.94 11.43 3.56
C VAL A 68 -1.76 11.02 5.02
N ILE A 69 -2.24 9.82 5.40
CA ILE A 69 -2.11 9.31 6.78
C ILE A 69 -0.64 8.97 7.12
N ALA A 70 0.12 8.44 6.16
CA ALA A 70 1.54 8.15 6.34
C ALA A 70 2.40 9.43 6.53
N GLY A 71 1.90 10.58 6.09
CA GLY A 71 2.57 11.88 6.20
C GLY A 71 3.44 12.24 4.99
N ALA A 72 3.67 13.55 4.80
CA ALA A 72 4.34 14.12 3.61
C ALA A 72 5.81 13.67 3.44
N GLU A 73 6.51 13.32 4.53
CA GLU A 73 7.89 12.81 4.54
C GLU A 73 8.05 11.53 3.69
N VAL A 74 6.95 10.82 3.42
CA VAL A 74 6.92 9.59 2.62
C VAL A 74 6.85 9.85 1.12
N VAL A 75 6.34 11.03 0.72
CA VAL A 75 6.15 11.40 -0.69
C VAL A 75 7.47 11.76 -1.36
N LEU A 76 8.42 12.35 -0.61
CA LEU A 76 9.70 12.84 -1.14
C LEU A 76 10.60 11.71 -1.66
N THR A 77 10.63 10.57 -0.97
CA THR A 77 11.52 9.44 -1.30
C THR A 77 11.18 8.74 -2.63
N ARG A 78 10.01 9.01 -3.23
CA ARG A 78 9.68 8.52 -4.58
C ARG A 78 10.05 9.49 -5.70
N ILE A 79 10.24 10.77 -5.38
CA ILE A 79 10.59 11.82 -6.36
C ILE A 79 12.10 11.87 -6.57
N GLU A 80 12.91 11.53 -5.56
CA GLU A 80 14.37 11.58 -5.63
C GLU A 80 15.02 10.37 -6.35
N GLY A 81 14.25 9.36 -6.77
CA GLY A 81 14.75 8.18 -7.49
C GLY A 81 14.79 8.30 -9.02
N GLN A 82 14.56 9.48 -9.59
CA GLN A 82 14.65 9.77 -11.03
C GLN A 82 15.43 11.07 -11.31
N GLY A 83 16.57 11.25 -10.64
CA GLY A 83 17.57 12.28 -10.92
C GLY A 83 18.89 11.66 -11.33
#